data_AF-A0A1F8LSA1-F1
#
_entry.id   AF-A0A1F8LSA1-F1
#
_cell.length_a   1.000
_cell.length_b   1.000
_cell.length_c   1.000
_cell.angle_alpha   90.00
_cell.angle_beta   90.00
_cell.angle_gamma   90.00
#
_symmetry.space_group_name_H-M   'P 1'
#
loop_
_entity.id
_entity.type
_entity.pdbx_description
1 polymer ?
#
loop_
_entity_poly.entity_id
_entity_poly.type
_entity_poly.pdbx_seq_one_letter_code
_entity_poly.pdbx_strand_id
1 'polypeptide(L)'
;MDDNTFECPNCGAKIYPEMTRCPQCGQTMYPEDEQPSPDEAATGSVGWGSFLGSILVGWLIASGIDLLLHFILASLISPAILGPVGKIVLFLTGPLGSLVGAYVGSGMARQRPKLLGILVAALTLPVLALLATHWVEVTAGFLLSLFVILTGLFTLIAGVLGAWLNKNYLQDGDWKEKLRVRGWEDLLYQDLLRKSRFNGSIADRLIEYERKQDPQASRLKLIQNAIERWERDNR
;
A
#
# COMPACT_ATOMS: atom_id res chain seq x y z
N MET A 1 -0.70 6.98 52.97
CA MET A 1 -1.56 7.41 51.86
C MET A 1 -0.74 8.47 51.17
N ASP A 2 -0.04 8.07 50.12
CA ASP A 2 0.92 8.93 49.44
C ASP A 2 0.13 9.85 48.52
N ASP A 3 0.11 11.15 48.85
CA ASP A 3 -0.42 12.19 47.98
C ASP A 3 0.47 12.26 46.74
N ASN A 4 0.15 11.46 45.72
CA ASN A 4 0.81 11.46 44.41
C ASN A 4 0.47 12.76 43.64
N THR A 5 0.92 13.89 44.16
CA THR A 5 0.88 15.19 43.51
C THR A 5 2.27 15.54 42.98
N PHE A 6 2.34 16.21 41.85
CA PHE A 6 3.59 16.68 41.25
C PHE A 6 3.51 18.17 40.95
N GLU A 7 4.66 18.82 40.82
CA GLU A 7 4.75 20.26 40.65
C GLU A 7 4.77 20.65 39.17
N CYS A 8 4.05 21.70 38.81
CA CYS A 8 4.03 22.25 37.47
C CYS A 8 5.41 22.82 37.11
N PRO A 9 6.03 22.40 35.99
CA PRO A 9 7.34 22.89 35.60
C PRO A 9 7.34 24.38 35.21
N ASN A 10 6.18 24.95 34.89
CA ASN A 10 6.06 26.36 34.49
C ASN A 10 5.82 27.31 35.67
N CYS A 11 4.99 26.91 36.65
CA CYS A 11 4.57 27.81 37.73
C CYS A 11 4.73 27.26 39.16
N GLY A 12 5.20 26.02 39.33
CA GLY A 12 5.42 25.39 40.64
C GLY A 12 4.16 24.97 41.40
N ALA A 13 2.97 25.06 40.80
CA ALA A 13 1.73 24.65 41.44
C ALA A 13 1.66 23.12 41.61
N LYS A 14 1.10 22.63 42.72
CA LYS A 14 0.84 21.19 42.93
C LYS A 14 -0.36 20.73 42.10
N ILE A 15 -0.17 19.67 41.33
CA ILE A 15 -1.15 19.14 40.37
C ILE A 15 -1.40 17.66 40.65
N TYR A 16 -2.64 17.22 40.43
CA TYR A 16 -3.05 15.84 40.51
C TYR A 16 -2.89 15.11 39.15
N PRO A 17 -2.59 13.80 39.12
CA PRO A 17 -2.34 13.02 37.90
C PRO A 17 -3.51 13.01 36.91
N GLU A 18 -4.74 13.12 37.39
CA GLU A 18 -5.92 13.18 36.52
C GLU A 18 -6.08 14.51 35.75
N MET A 19 -5.30 15.55 36.07
CA MET A 19 -5.43 16.86 35.42
C MET A 19 -4.54 16.98 34.18
N THR A 20 -5.15 17.18 33.01
CA THR A 20 -4.42 17.35 31.74
C THR A 20 -3.83 18.75 31.56
N ARG A 21 -4.34 19.76 32.27
CA ARG A 21 -3.87 21.15 32.24
C ARG A 21 -3.71 21.73 33.64
N CYS A 22 -2.71 22.59 33.80
CA CYS A 22 -2.49 23.31 35.04
C CYS A 22 -3.60 24.34 35.28
N PRO A 23 -4.29 24.33 36.44
CA PRO A 23 -5.35 25.29 36.74
C PRO A 23 -4.82 26.70 36.96
N GLN A 24 -3.53 26.86 37.30
CA GLN A 24 -2.97 28.17 37.62
C GLN A 24 -2.39 28.90 36.41
N CYS A 25 -1.73 28.18 35.49
CA CYS A 25 -1.06 28.79 34.33
C CYS A 25 -1.54 28.27 32.97
N GLY A 26 -2.43 27.27 32.94
CA GLY A 26 -2.99 26.70 31.71
C GLY A 26 -2.07 25.75 30.94
N GLN A 27 -0.85 25.49 31.42
CA GLN A 27 0.11 24.58 30.79
C GLN A 27 -0.45 23.16 30.70
N THR A 28 -0.43 22.55 29.51
CA THR A 28 -0.76 21.12 29.34
C THR A 28 0.36 20.26 29.94
N MET A 29 0.00 19.34 30.84
CA MET A 29 0.95 18.54 31.64
C MET A 29 1.35 17.23 30.96
N TYR A 30 0.44 16.69 30.16
CA TYR A 30 0.74 15.63 29.22
C TYR A 30 0.92 16.31 27.88
N PRO A 31 2.08 16.17 27.21
CA PRO A 31 2.10 16.43 25.79
C PRO A 31 0.95 15.58 25.23
N GLU A 32 0.00 16.22 24.55
CA GLU A 32 -0.84 15.47 23.64
C GLU A 32 0.19 14.76 22.77
N ASP A 33 0.25 13.43 22.85
CA ASP A 33 1.09 12.67 21.94
C ASP A 33 0.63 13.16 20.57
N GLU A 34 1.42 14.06 19.97
CA GLU A 34 1.30 14.45 18.59
C GLU A 34 1.58 13.15 17.85
N GLN A 35 0.56 12.29 17.76
CA GLN A 35 0.51 11.29 16.73
C GLN A 35 0.63 12.13 15.48
N PRO A 36 1.80 12.12 14.82
CA PRO A 36 2.00 12.99 13.69
C PRO A 36 0.83 12.68 12.77
N SER A 37 0.09 13.73 12.42
CA SER A 37 -0.98 13.58 11.45
C SER A 37 -0.39 12.79 10.26
N PRO A 38 -1.14 11.87 9.63
CA PRO A 38 -0.64 11.12 8.49
C PRO A 38 -0.03 12.02 7.40
N ASP A 39 -0.41 13.29 7.41
CA ASP A 39 0.05 14.37 6.56
C ASP A 39 1.39 15.00 7.02
N GLU A 40 1.66 15.15 8.32
CA GLU A 40 2.96 15.67 8.84
C GLU A 40 4.08 14.62 8.84
N ALA A 41 3.76 13.34 9.04
CA ALA A 41 4.74 12.26 8.80
C ALA A 41 5.16 12.18 7.32
N ALA A 42 4.37 12.74 6.40
CA ALA A 42 4.64 12.76 4.96
C ALA A 42 5.40 14.01 4.48
N THR A 43 5.56 15.04 5.31
CA THR A 43 6.27 16.28 4.96
C THR A 43 7.72 16.34 5.46
N GLY A 44 8.13 15.38 6.31
CA GLY A 44 9.50 15.23 6.81
C GLY A 44 10.50 14.82 5.73
N SER A 45 11.01 15.81 4.98
CA SER A 45 12.04 15.69 3.94
C SER A 45 11.68 14.72 2.80
N VAL A 46 11.49 15.27 1.60
CA VAL A 46 11.44 14.47 0.37
C VAL A 46 12.78 13.75 0.23
N GLY A 47 12.84 12.54 0.77
CA GLY A 47 14.01 11.69 0.62
C GLY A 47 14.09 11.35 -0.86
N TRP A 48 15.04 11.95 -1.57
CA TRP A 48 15.37 11.58 -2.95
C TRP A 48 15.49 10.06 -3.12
N GLY A 49 15.91 9.35 -2.06
CA GLY A 49 15.90 7.89 -1.99
C GLY A 49 14.54 7.22 -2.12
N SER A 50 13.47 7.76 -1.51
CA SER A 50 12.11 7.19 -1.64
C SER A 50 11.55 7.41 -3.04
N PHE A 51 11.76 8.61 -3.59
CA PHE A 51 11.36 8.93 -4.96
C PHE A 51 12.09 8.05 -5.99
N LEU A 52 13.43 8.02 -5.95
CA LEU A 52 14.23 7.17 -6.83
C LEU A 52 13.97 5.69 -6.62
N GLY A 53 13.81 5.25 -5.36
CA GLY A 53 13.45 3.88 -5.03
C GLY A 53 12.12 3.45 -5.64
N SER A 54 11.11 4.32 -5.63
CA SER A 54 9.82 4.04 -6.25
C SER A 54 9.89 3.91 -7.77
N ILE A 55 10.74 4.74 -8.42
CA ILE A 55 10.99 4.66 -9.87
C ILE A 55 11.70 3.34 -10.19
N LEU A 56 12.75 2.99 -9.44
CA LEU A 56 13.51 1.76 -9.65
C LEU A 56 12.63 0.52 -9.47
N VAL A 57 11.82 0.46 -8.40
CA VAL A 57 10.90 -0.67 -8.17
C VAL A 57 9.85 -0.75 -9.28
N GLY A 58 9.23 0.38 -9.64
CA GLY A 58 8.25 0.42 -10.74
C GLY A 58 8.84 -0.03 -12.07
N TRP A 59 10.07 0.42 -12.38
CA TRP A 59 10.79 0.03 -13.59
C TRP A 59 11.20 -1.45 -13.61
N LEU A 60 11.66 -2.00 -12.48
CA LEU A 60 11.99 -3.43 -12.37
C LEU A 60 10.75 -4.31 -12.58
N ILE A 61 9.61 -3.93 -11.98
CA ILE A 61 8.35 -4.64 -12.16
C ILE A 61 7.90 -4.58 -13.62
N ALA A 62 7.91 -3.39 -14.23
CA ALA A 62 7.52 -3.23 -15.62
C ALA A 62 8.40 -4.08 -16.54
N SER A 63 9.72 -3.96 -16.40
CA SER A 63 10.70 -4.70 -17.21
C SER A 63 10.58 -6.22 -17.02
N GLY A 64 10.30 -6.67 -15.79
CA GLY A 64 10.09 -8.09 -15.48
C GLY A 64 8.83 -8.66 -16.12
N ILE A 65 7.72 -7.90 -16.11
CA ILE A 65 6.48 -8.27 -16.79
C ILE A 65 6.68 -8.30 -18.30
N ASP A 66 7.35 -7.29 -18.85
CA ASP A 66 7.66 -7.21 -20.27
C ASP A 66 8.49 -8.42 -20.71
N LEU A 67 9.57 -8.73 -19.99
CA LEU A 67 10.42 -9.89 -20.25
C LEU A 67 9.64 -11.20 -20.21
N LEU A 68 8.81 -11.39 -19.18
CA LEU A 68 8.03 -12.62 -19.00
C LEU A 68 6.99 -12.81 -20.10
N LEU A 69 6.23 -11.77 -20.42
CA LEU A 69 5.26 -11.80 -21.52
C LEU A 69 5.95 -12.01 -22.87
N HIS A 70 7.09 -11.35 -23.09
CA HIS A 70 7.86 -11.50 -24.31
C HIS A 70 8.36 -12.95 -24.47
N PHE A 71 8.86 -13.57 -23.40
CA PHE A 71 9.31 -14.97 -23.42
C PHE A 71 8.15 -15.94 -23.68
N ILE A 72 7.00 -15.74 -23.02
CA ILE A 72 5.81 -16.56 -23.24
C ILE A 72 5.36 -16.46 -24.70
N LEU A 73 5.22 -15.24 -25.23
CA LEU A 73 4.81 -15.02 -26.61
C LEU A 73 5.82 -15.57 -27.63
N ALA A 74 7.12 -15.37 -27.39
CA ALA A 74 8.18 -15.92 -28.23
C ALA A 74 8.19 -17.46 -28.21
N SER A 75 7.85 -18.10 -27.08
CA SER A 75 7.76 -19.56 -27.00
C SER A 75 6.54 -20.14 -27.75
N LEU A 76 5.46 -19.36 -27.87
CA LEU A 76 4.22 -19.79 -28.53
C LEU A 76 4.23 -19.53 -30.04
N ILE A 77 5.04 -18.57 -30.50
CA ILE A 77 5.10 -18.18 -31.91
C ILE A 77 6.39 -18.75 -32.51
N SER A 78 6.28 -19.75 -33.39
CA SER A 78 7.43 -20.28 -34.12
C SER A 78 8.15 -19.15 -34.89
N PRO A 79 9.49 -19.04 -34.82
CA PRO A 79 10.24 -17.96 -35.47
C PRO A 79 10.05 -17.93 -37.00
N ALA A 80 9.70 -19.07 -37.62
CA ALA A 80 9.37 -19.14 -39.04
C ALA A 80 8.05 -18.45 -39.42
N ILE A 81 7.17 -18.19 -38.43
CA ILE A 81 5.83 -17.59 -38.59
C ILE A 81 5.80 -16.15 -38.05
N LEU A 82 6.93 -15.64 -37.51
CA LEU A 82 7.06 -14.27 -37.02
C LEU A 82 7.16 -13.26 -38.17
N GLY A 83 6.09 -13.21 -38.97
CA GLY A 83 5.81 -12.11 -39.87
C GLY A 83 5.56 -10.81 -39.11
N PRO A 84 5.20 -9.73 -39.82
CA PRO A 84 5.02 -8.40 -39.24
C PRO A 84 4.07 -8.36 -38.03
N VAL A 85 3.04 -9.21 -38.05
CA VAL A 85 2.03 -9.33 -36.98
C VAL A 85 2.65 -9.84 -35.67
N GLY A 86 3.51 -10.86 -35.72
CA GLY A 86 4.17 -11.39 -34.54
C GLY A 86 5.08 -10.36 -33.88
N LYS A 87 5.78 -9.55 -34.70
CA LYS A 87 6.60 -8.44 -34.21
C LYS A 87 5.73 -7.41 -33.49
N ILE A 88 4.60 -7.03 -34.06
CA ILE A 88 3.66 -6.07 -33.42
C ILE A 88 3.14 -6.61 -32.08
N VAL A 89 2.78 -7.89 -32.01
CA VAL A 89 2.29 -8.51 -30.76
C VAL A 89 3.34 -8.48 -29.66
N LEU A 90 4.62 -8.68 -29.99
CA LEU A 90 5.71 -8.60 -29.03
C LEU A 90 5.96 -7.19 -28.49
N PHE A 91 5.64 -6.13 -29.25
CA PHE A 91 5.73 -4.76 -28.77
C PHE A 91 4.55 -4.37 -27.85
N LEU A 92 3.43 -5.09 -27.89
CA LEU A 92 2.27 -4.84 -27.02
C LEU A 92 2.49 -5.27 -25.55
N THR A 93 3.59 -5.94 -25.24
CA THR A 93 3.94 -6.26 -23.84
C THR A 93 4.29 -5.01 -23.05
N GLY A 94 5.05 -4.09 -23.66
CA GLY A 94 5.52 -2.83 -23.03
C GLY A 94 4.44 -2.00 -22.34
N PRO A 95 3.29 -1.73 -22.99
CA PRO A 95 2.17 -1.04 -22.35
C PRO A 95 1.65 -1.72 -21.08
N LEU A 96 1.59 -3.06 -21.06
CA LEU A 96 1.13 -3.82 -19.88
C LEU A 96 2.15 -3.73 -18.74
N GLY A 97 3.44 -3.92 -19.03
CA GLY A 97 4.50 -3.76 -18.03
C GLY A 97 4.54 -2.35 -17.46
N SER A 98 4.51 -1.34 -18.33
CA SER A 98 4.47 0.08 -17.94
C SER A 98 3.27 0.42 -17.06
N LEU A 99 2.07 -0.07 -17.40
CA LEU A 99 0.86 0.15 -16.60
C LEU A 99 1.01 -0.41 -15.18
N VAL A 100 1.42 -1.66 -15.06
CA VAL A 100 1.54 -2.32 -13.75
C VAL A 100 2.72 -1.74 -12.94
N GLY A 101 3.86 -1.52 -13.57
CA GLY A 101 5.03 -0.93 -12.91
C GLY A 101 4.77 0.49 -12.42
N ALA A 102 4.12 1.33 -13.24
CA ALA A 102 3.72 2.67 -12.83
C ALA A 102 2.66 2.66 -11.72
N TYR A 103 1.71 1.71 -11.77
CA TYR A 103 0.73 1.51 -10.71
C TYR A 103 1.41 1.18 -9.38
N VAL A 104 2.36 0.24 -9.35
CA VAL A 104 3.06 -0.14 -8.11
C VAL A 104 3.98 0.98 -7.63
N GLY A 105 4.82 1.55 -8.52
CA GLY A 105 5.76 2.60 -8.17
C GLY A 105 5.09 3.85 -7.59
N SER A 106 3.95 4.26 -8.17
CA SER A 106 3.18 5.42 -7.67
C SER A 106 2.63 5.21 -6.25
N GLY A 107 2.33 3.95 -5.87
CA GLY A 107 1.84 3.62 -4.53
C GLY A 107 2.89 3.78 -3.44
N MET A 108 4.18 3.72 -3.79
CA MET A 108 5.28 3.79 -2.83
C MET A 108 5.67 5.24 -2.49
N ALA A 109 5.76 6.12 -3.49
CA ALA A 109 6.27 7.48 -3.28
C ALA A 109 5.19 8.50 -2.88
N ARG A 110 3.89 8.19 -3.02
CA ARG A 110 2.70 9.06 -2.72
C ARG A 110 2.68 10.46 -3.36
N GLN A 111 3.79 10.92 -3.94
CA GLN A 111 4.00 12.26 -4.45
C GLN A 111 4.14 12.24 -5.99
N ARG A 112 3.48 13.20 -6.65
CA ARG A 112 3.50 13.39 -8.11
C ARG A 112 3.32 12.09 -8.93
N PRO A 113 2.22 11.33 -8.72
CA PRO A 113 2.02 10.02 -9.37
C PRO A 113 2.14 10.08 -10.90
N LYS A 114 1.60 11.13 -11.53
CA LYS A 114 1.69 11.30 -12.99
C LYS A 114 3.15 11.35 -13.49
N LEU A 115 4.06 12.04 -12.78
CA LEU A 115 5.46 12.10 -13.17
C LEU A 115 6.14 10.74 -12.98
N LEU A 116 5.83 10.02 -11.89
CA LEU A 116 6.35 8.67 -11.67
C LEU A 116 5.93 7.73 -12.79
N GLY A 117 4.66 7.77 -13.20
CA GLY A 117 4.17 6.97 -14.32
C GLY A 117 4.88 7.28 -15.64
N ILE A 118 5.12 8.56 -15.93
CA ILE A 118 5.88 8.97 -17.13
C ILE A 118 7.32 8.46 -17.07
N LEU A 119 8.00 8.61 -15.92
CA LEU A 119 9.39 8.20 -15.78
C LEU A 119 9.58 6.69 -15.87
N VAL A 120 8.71 5.92 -15.20
CA VAL A 120 8.71 4.45 -15.31
C VAL A 120 8.49 4.03 -16.77
N ALA A 121 7.49 4.61 -17.44
CA ALA A 121 7.22 4.30 -18.84
C ALA A 121 8.41 4.67 -19.76
N ALA A 122 9.01 5.85 -19.57
CA ALA A 122 10.17 6.27 -20.36
C ALA A 122 11.37 5.33 -20.18
N LEU A 123 11.60 4.80 -18.98
CA LEU A 123 12.66 3.83 -18.71
C LEU A 123 12.35 2.43 -19.27
N THR A 124 11.08 2.09 -19.51
CA THR A 124 10.69 0.81 -20.13
C THR A 124 10.90 0.77 -21.65
N LEU A 125 10.79 1.92 -22.33
CA LEU A 125 11.02 2.02 -23.79
C LEU A 125 12.38 1.45 -24.27
N PRO A 126 13.54 1.79 -23.66
CA PRO A 126 14.81 1.21 -24.08
C PRO A 126 14.89 -0.29 -23.80
N VAL A 127 14.26 -0.79 -22.74
CA VAL A 127 14.18 -2.24 -22.45
C VAL A 127 13.38 -2.95 -23.54
N LEU A 128 12.24 -2.39 -23.94
CA LEU A 128 11.42 -2.93 -25.02
C LEU A 128 12.19 -2.93 -26.36
N ALA A 129 12.93 -1.85 -26.65
CA ALA A 129 13.79 -1.78 -27.83
C ALA A 129 14.91 -2.84 -27.79
N LEU A 130 15.55 -3.05 -26.64
CA LEU A 130 16.59 -4.07 -26.46
C LEU A 130 16.05 -5.50 -26.61
N LEU A 131 14.88 -5.80 -26.03
CA LEU A 131 14.25 -7.10 -26.17
C LEU A 131 13.90 -7.38 -27.64
N ALA A 132 13.34 -6.39 -28.33
CA ALA A 132 13.01 -6.50 -29.73
C ALA A 132 14.25 -6.68 -30.62
N THR A 133 15.34 -5.93 -30.39
CA THR A 133 16.55 -6.07 -31.21
C THR A 133 17.28 -7.39 -30.94
N HIS A 134 17.34 -7.83 -29.68
CA HIS A 134 18.05 -9.06 -29.32
C HIS A 134 17.35 -10.33 -29.81
N TRP A 135 16.01 -10.37 -29.76
CA TRP A 135 15.25 -11.59 -30.07
C TRP A 135 14.65 -11.62 -31.48
N VAL A 136 14.42 -10.46 -32.10
CA VAL A 136 13.64 -10.35 -33.36
C VAL A 136 14.45 -9.73 -34.52
N GLU A 137 15.75 -9.49 -34.30
CA GLU A 137 16.70 -8.90 -35.28
C GLU A 137 16.13 -7.64 -35.93
N VAL A 138 15.57 -6.75 -35.11
CA VAL A 138 14.88 -5.55 -35.60
C VAL A 138 15.88 -4.52 -36.12
N THR A 139 15.70 -4.07 -37.36
CA THR A 139 16.52 -3.02 -37.98
C THR A 139 16.14 -1.62 -37.47
N ALA A 140 17.08 -0.66 -37.54
CA ALA A 140 16.83 0.73 -37.15
C ALA A 140 15.63 1.36 -37.91
N GLY A 141 15.42 0.98 -39.17
CA GLY A 141 14.27 1.44 -39.96
C GLY A 141 12.92 0.97 -39.39
N PHE A 142 12.87 -0.23 -38.79
CA PHE A 142 11.65 -0.71 -38.15
C PHE A 142 11.37 -0.02 -36.81
N LEU A 143 12.41 0.35 -36.05
CA LEU A 143 12.24 1.14 -34.82
C LEU A 143 11.65 2.53 -35.10
N LEU A 144 11.91 3.09 -36.27
CA LEU A 144 11.32 4.36 -36.74
C LEU A 144 9.97 4.18 -37.45
N SER A 145 9.44 2.96 -37.50
CA SER A 145 8.12 2.73 -38.09
C SER A 145 7.04 3.40 -37.24
N LEU A 146 6.00 3.90 -37.93
CA LEU A 146 4.85 4.53 -37.27
C LEU A 146 4.24 3.63 -36.18
N PHE A 147 4.22 2.31 -36.41
CA PHE A 147 3.70 1.35 -35.45
C PHE A 147 4.51 1.33 -34.14
N VAL A 148 5.84 1.25 -34.22
CA VAL A 148 6.69 1.26 -33.01
C VAL A 148 6.57 2.57 -32.26
N ILE A 149 6.47 3.70 -32.99
CA ILE A 149 6.24 5.02 -32.38
C ILE A 149 4.89 5.06 -31.66
N LEU A 150 3.82 4.55 -32.28
CA LEU A 150 2.49 4.47 -31.68
C LEU A 150 2.49 3.57 -30.44
N THR A 151 3.17 2.42 -30.48
CA THR A 151 3.27 1.53 -29.32
C THR A 151 4.09 2.17 -28.19
N GLY A 152 5.15 2.91 -28.53
CA GLY A 152 5.91 3.69 -27.55
C GLY A 152 5.05 4.76 -26.88
N LEU A 153 4.26 5.51 -27.65
CA LEU A 153 3.32 6.50 -27.13
C LEU A 153 2.23 5.84 -26.26
N PHE A 154 1.71 4.69 -26.69
CA PHE A 154 0.76 3.92 -25.90
C PHE A 154 1.36 3.41 -24.58
N THR A 155 2.65 3.06 -24.56
CA THR A 155 3.39 2.67 -23.35
C THR A 155 3.50 3.84 -22.36
N LEU A 156 3.73 5.06 -22.84
CA LEU A 156 3.71 6.27 -22.02
C LEU A 156 2.32 6.55 -21.43
N ILE A 157 1.27 6.45 -22.26
CA ILE A 157 -0.12 6.62 -21.80
C ILE A 157 -0.46 5.56 -20.73
N ALA A 158 -0.07 4.32 -20.95
CA ALA A 158 -0.31 3.22 -20.03
C ALA A 158 0.35 3.45 -18.67
N GLY A 159 1.58 3.99 -18.65
CA GLY A 159 2.25 4.37 -17.40
C GLY A 159 1.54 5.51 -16.66
N VAL A 160 1.10 6.55 -17.38
CA VAL A 160 0.27 7.63 -16.78
C VAL A 160 -1.04 7.07 -16.21
N LEU A 161 -1.69 6.16 -16.94
CA LEU A 161 -2.93 5.52 -16.53
C LEU A 161 -2.73 4.65 -15.29
N GLY A 162 -1.66 3.85 -15.23
CA GLY A 162 -1.29 3.05 -14.06
C GLY A 162 -1.10 3.91 -12.82
N ALA A 163 -0.38 5.02 -12.94
CA ALA A 163 -0.22 5.98 -11.86
C ALA A 163 -1.53 6.67 -11.44
N TRP A 164 -2.40 6.98 -12.39
CA TRP A 164 -3.73 7.55 -12.14
C TRP A 164 -4.65 6.55 -11.41
N LEU A 165 -4.65 5.28 -11.83
CA LEU A 165 -5.39 4.21 -11.17
C LEU A 165 -4.93 4.02 -9.73
N ASN A 166 -3.62 4.04 -9.49
CA ASN A 166 -3.07 3.97 -8.14
C ASN A 166 -3.63 5.10 -7.26
N LYS A 167 -3.58 6.33 -7.76
CA LYS A 167 -4.09 7.51 -7.04
C LYS A 167 -5.57 7.36 -6.67
N ASN A 168 -6.41 6.86 -7.56
CA ASN A 168 -7.86 6.83 -7.31
C ASN A 168 -8.31 5.60 -6.51
N TYR A 169 -7.63 4.47 -6.62
CA TYR A 169 -8.08 3.22 -6.01
C TYR A 169 -7.31 2.81 -4.74
N LEU A 170 -6.03 3.18 -4.61
CA LEU A 170 -5.22 2.81 -3.44
C LEU A 170 -5.19 3.90 -2.37
N GLN A 171 -5.48 5.15 -2.74
CA GLN A 171 -5.38 6.32 -1.86
C GLN A 171 -6.66 6.58 -1.05
N ASP A 172 -7.82 6.11 -1.52
CA ASP A 172 -9.01 5.94 -0.68
C ASP A 172 -8.73 4.77 0.29
N GLY A 173 -8.28 5.11 1.50
CA GLY A 173 -7.77 4.19 2.52
C GLY A 173 -8.75 3.12 3.03
N ASP A 174 -9.97 3.09 2.50
CA ASP A 174 -11.05 2.18 2.89
C ASP A 174 -10.64 0.70 2.76
N TRP A 175 -9.87 0.33 1.73
CA TRP A 175 -9.46 -1.07 1.56
C TRP A 175 -8.38 -1.51 2.56
N LYS A 176 -7.44 -0.63 2.93
CA LYS A 176 -6.39 -0.93 3.92
C LYS A 176 -6.98 -1.03 5.30
N GLU A 177 -7.91 -0.13 5.62
CA GLU A 177 -8.61 -0.15 6.89
C GLU A 177 -9.46 -1.42 6.99
N LYS A 178 -10.20 -1.79 5.94
CA LYS A 178 -10.98 -3.03 5.89
C LYS A 178 -10.12 -4.30 6.02
N LEU A 179 -8.95 -4.35 5.39
CA LEU A 179 -8.01 -5.48 5.50
C LEU A 179 -7.30 -5.52 6.86
N ARG A 180 -6.93 -4.37 7.41
CA ARG A 180 -6.33 -4.26 8.73
C ARG A 180 -7.33 -4.66 9.82
N VAL A 181 -8.57 -4.18 9.74
CA VAL A 181 -9.66 -4.57 10.66
C VAL A 181 -9.88 -6.08 10.62
N ARG A 182 -9.90 -6.70 9.43
CA ARG A 182 -9.99 -8.16 9.30
C ARG A 182 -8.84 -8.90 9.98
N GLY A 183 -7.61 -8.43 9.80
CA GLY A 183 -6.44 -9.05 10.43
C GLY A 183 -6.47 -8.96 11.97
N TRP A 184 -6.93 -7.84 12.53
CA TRP A 184 -7.05 -7.67 13.98
C TRP A 184 -8.20 -8.50 14.57
N GLU A 185 -9.33 -8.63 13.87
CA GLU A 185 -10.43 -9.50 14.29
C GLU A 185 -9.98 -10.96 14.41
N ASP A 186 -9.18 -11.45 13.45
CA ASP A 186 -8.70 -12.82 13.47
C ASP A 186 -7.69 -13.06 14.61
N LEU A 187 -6.81 -12.09 14.89
CA LEU A 187 -5.87 -12.18 16.02
C LEU A 187 -6.59 -12.18 17.37
N LEU A 188 -7.58 -11.30 17.57
CA LEU A 188 -8.38 -11.27 18.79
C LEU A 188 -9.22 -12.55 18.91
N TYR A 189 -9.79 -13.05 17.82
CA TYR A 189 -10.54 -14.30 17.85
C TYR A 189 -9.63 -15.49 18.22
N GLN A 190 -8.40 -15.54 17.70
CA GLN A 190 -7.41 -16.54 18.08
C GLN A 190 -7.00 -16.46 19.55
N ASP A 191 -6.88 -15.24 20.11
CA ASP A 191 -6.61 -15.08 21.54
C ASP A 191 -7.79 -15.55 22.40
N LEU A 192 -9.02 -15.19 22.01
CA LEU A 192 -10.23 -15.70 22.64
C LEU A 192 -10.32 -17.23 22.58
N LEU A 193 -9.98 -17.84 21.43
CA LEU A 193 -9.86 -19.29 21.30
C LEU A 193 -8.79 -19.86 22.23
N ARG A 194 -7.61 -19.25 22.30
CA ARG A 194 -6.54 -19.72 23.20
C ARG A 194 -6.99 -19.72 24.66
N LYS A 195 -7.69 -18.67 25.09
CA LYS A 195 -8.29 -18.56 26.43
C LYS A 195 -9.40 -19.59 26.66
N SER A 196 -10.24 -19.85 25.66
CA SER A 196 -11.30 -20.87 25.72
C SER A 196 -10.83 -22.31 25.47
N ARG A 197 -9.51 -22.58 25.50
CA ARG A 197 -8.91 -23.89 25.20
C ARG A 197 -9.28 -24.41 23.81
N PHE A 198 -9.28 -23.52 22.84
CA PHE A 198 -9.64 -23.73 21.43
C PHE A 198 -11.08 -24.23 21.22
N ASN A 199 -11.98 -23.97 22.16
CA ASN A 199 -13.39 -24.30 22.01
C ASN A 199 -14.14 -23.17 21.29
N GLY A 200 -14.32 -23.32 19.98
CA GLY A 200 -15.05 -22.36 19.14
C GLY A 200 -16.48 -22.12 19.62
N SER A 201 -17.18 -23.15 20.08
CA SER A 201 -18.57 -22.99 20.56
C SER A 201 -18.70 -22.10 21.80
N ILE A 202 -17.68 -22.08 22.67
CA ILE A 202 -17.65 -21.20 23.84
C ILE A 202 -17.32 -19.77 23.40
N ALA A 203 -16.32 -19.61 22.53
CA ALA A 203 -15.94 -18.30 21.99
C ALA A 203 -17.12 -17.63 21.27
N ASP A 204 -17.85 -18.37 20.43
CA ASP A 204 -19.00 -17.84 19.71
C ASP A 204 -20.15 -17.46 20.65
N ARG A 205 -20.38 -18.22 21.73
CA ARG A 205 -21.38 -17.87 22.75
C ARG A 205 -21.02 -16.60 23.51
N LEU A 206 -19.73 -16.37 23.80
CA LEU A 206 -19.27 -15.15 24.45
C LEU A 206 -19.47 -13.93 23.53
N ILE A 207 -19.11 -14.05 22.25
CA ILE A 207 -19.32 -12.99 21.26
C ILE A 207 -20.82 -12.70 21.07
N GLU A 208 -21.65 -13.74 21.00
CA GLU A 208 -23.10 -13.60 20.85
C GLU A 208 -23.75 -12.97 22.09
N TYR A 209 -23.22 -13.25 23.28
CA TYR A 209 -23.64 -12.56 24.50
C TYR A 209 -23.35 -11.06 24.39
N GLU A 210 -22.13 -10.67 23.99
CA GLU A 210 -21.78 -9.25 23.84
C GLU A 210 -22.63 -8.55 22.77
N ARG A 211 -22.96 -9.26 21.69
CA ARG A 211 -23.83 -8.74 20.63
C ARG A 211 -25.23 -8.38 21.14
N LYS A 212 -25.75 -9.15 22.10
CA LYS A 212 -27.05 -8.86 22.72
C LYS A 212 -26.99 -7.65 23.65
N GLN A 213 -25.83 -7.35 24.23
CA GLN A 213 -25.63 -6.18 25.09
C GLN A 213 -25.41 -4.90 24.27
N ASP A 214 -24.62 -4.96 23.21
CA ASP A 214 -24.36 -3.85 22.30
C ASP A 214 -24.59 -4.28 20.83
N PRO A 215 -25.82 -4.16 20.31
CA PRO A 215 -26.15 -4.57 18.95
C PRO A 215 -25.50 -3.73 17.86
N GLN A 216 -25.01 -2.53 18.20
CA GLN A 216 -24.39 -1.59 17.25
C GLN A 216 -22.86 -1.72 17.25
N ALA A 217 -22.27 -2.48 18.18
CA ALA A 217 -20.83 -2.69 18.22
C ALA A 217 -20.31 -3.43 16.99
N SER A 218 -19.13 -3.01 16.51
CA SER A 218 -18.39 -3.75 15.50
C SER A 218 -17.96 -5.12 16.03
N ARG A 219 -17.81 -6.11 15.14
CA ARG A 219 -17.37 -7.46 15.51
C ARG A 219 -16.06 -7.45 16.30
N LEU A 220 -15.10 -6.61 15.90
CA LEU A 220 -13.87 -6.38 16.65
C LEU A 220 -14.12 -6.03 18.13
N LYS A 221 -15.00 -5.06 18.39
CA LYS A 221 -15.35 -4.62 19.75
C LYS A 221 -16.07 -5.71 20.53
N LEU A 222 -16.92 -6.51 19.87
CA LEU A 222 -17.58 -7.66 20.50
C LEU A 222 -16.56 -8.72 20.96
N ILE A 223 -15.55 -9.02 20.15
CA ILE A 223 -14.49 -9.97 20.52
C ILE A 223 -13.65 -9.42 21.67
N GLN A 224 -13.31 -8.13 21.64
CA GLN A 224 -12.56 -7.48 22.72
C GLN A 224 -13.32 -7.53 24.05
N ASN A 225 -14.60 -7.14 24.06
CA ASN A 225 -15.44 -7.21 25.26
C ASN A 225 -15.56 -8.65 25.78
N ALA A 226 -15.65 -9.64 24.88
CA ALA A 226 -15.71 -11.06 25.25
C ALA A 226 -14.41 -11.52 25.95
N ILE A 227 -13.25 -11.07 25.50
CA ILE A 227 -11.95 -11.36 26.14
C ILE A 227 -11.90 -10.70 27.53
N GLU A 228 -12.23 -9.41 27.62
CA GLU A 228 -12.21 -8.65 28.88
C GLU A 228 -13.15 -9.27 29.94
N ARG A 229 -14.33 -9.73 29.51
CA ARG A 229 -15.25 -10.47 30.39
C ARG A 229 -14.64 -11.79 30.84
N TRP A 230 -14.13 -12.59 29.91
CA TRP A 230 -13.54 -13.88 30.25
C TRP A 230 -12.40 -13.73 31.27
N GLU A 231 -11.57 -12.70 31.12
CA GLU A 231 -10.49 -12.41 32.09
C GLU A 231 -11.02 -11.97 33.45
N ARG A 232 -12.14 -11.25 33.49
CA ARG A 232 -12.79 -10.84 34.73
C ARG A 232 -13.42 -12.04 35.45
N ASP A 233 -14.01 -12.97 34.70
CA ASP A 233 -14.71 -14.13 35.24
C ASP A 233 -13.74 -15.25 35.69
N ASN A 234 -12.52 -15.28 35.15
CA ASN A 234 -11.48 -16.28 35.47
C ASN A 234 -10.29 -15.75 36.31
N ARG A 235 -10.43 -14.57 36.94
CA ARG A 235 -9.51 -14.08 37.98
C ARG A 235 -9.97 -14.55 39.36
#